data_AF-A0A195CGE9-F1
#
_entry.id   AF-A0A195CGE9-F1
#
_cell.length_a   1.000
_cell.length_b   1.000
_cell.length_c   1.000
_cell.angle_alpha   90.00
_cell.angle_beta   90.00
_cell.angle_gamma   90.00
#
_symmetry.space_group_name_H-M   'P 1'
#
loop_
_entity.id
_entity.type
_entity.pdbx_description
1 polymer ?
#
loop_
_entity_poly.entity_id
_entity_poly.type
_entity_poly.pdbx_seq_one_letter_code
_entity_poly.pdbx_strand_id
1 'polypeptide(L)'
;MSKTLMSVLTPLFIISSFYCLILFEYPLGQQRPYFSCLYGLTVWSIIVYNTYPIFIVQLEEKRIFISHDIHYLIAISSIFISLYRYKELKICLRELSVVNDTLETLGAPNEYHRIRNWIIRVIIGCIVFVFYDMITTVFFIKYYGSSMDSKGILNVRLIFNILTVYYPLCVNILSALICGTVLRCTSSRFHQVNDRLCVLYSDIFENNAVYRYRKQNKSILVRECITAKDRKQSTWILM
;
A
#
# COMPACT_ATOMS: atom_id res chain seq x y z
N MET A 1 -8.55 -20.03 -15.66
CA MET A 1 -8.62 -18.55 -15.78
C MET A 1 -7.57 -17.98 -14.82
N SER A 2 -6.40 -17.58 -15.32
CA SER A 2 -5.27 -17.15 -14.49
C SER A 2 -5.67 -15.91 -13.68
N LYS A 3 -5.68 -16.04 -12.36
CA LYS A 3 -5.92 -14.92 -11.45
C LYS A 3 -4.67 -14.07 -11.46
N THR A 4 -4.68 -12.99 -12.24
CA THR A 4 -3.57 -12.05 -12.30
C THR A 4 -3.43 -11.32 -10.96
N LEU A 5 -2.21 -10.94 -10.59
CA LEU A 5 -1.91 -10.10 -9.42
C LEU A 5 -2.85 -8.87 -9.32
N MET A 6 -3.22 -8.31 -10.47
CA MET A 6 -4.13 -7.17 -10.54
C MET A 6 -5.54 -7.48 -10.03
N SER A 7 -6.03 -8.71 -10.25
CA SER A 7 -7.31 -9.19 -9.70
C SER A 7 -7.28 -9.28 -8.17
N VAL A 8 -6.13 -9.64 -7.59
CA VAL A 8 -5.95 -9.72 -6.13
C VAL A 8 -5.98 -8.34 -5.47
N LEU A 9 -5.39 -7.34 -6.12
CA LEU A 9 -5.32 -5.96 -5.63
C LEU A 9 -6.58 -5.14 -5.95
N THR A 10 -7.49 -5.67 -6.78
CA THR A 10 -8.70 -4.95 -7.22
C THR A 10 -9.53 -4.37 -6.07
N PRO A 11 -9.82 -5.09 -4.96
CA PRO A 11 -10.59 -4.52 -3.85
C PRO A 11 -9.91 -3.29 -3.23
N LEU A 12 -8.57 -3.32 -3.12
CA LEU A 12 -7.79 -2.21 -2.60
C LEU A 12 -7.81 -1.02 -3.55
N PHE A 13 -7.72 -1.26 -4.85
CA PHE A 13 -7.78 -0.19 -5.84
C PHE A 13 -9.16 0.44 -5.93
N ILE A 14 -10.23 -0.35 -5.84
CA ILE A 14 -11.61 0.16 -5.81
C ILE A 14 -11.79 1.10 -4.61
N ILE A 15 -11.44 0.66 -3.40
CA ILE A 15 -11.61 1.51 -2.21
C ILE A 15 -10.71 2.74 -2.27
N SER A 16 -9.47 2.60 -2.72
CA SER A 16 -8.54 3.73 -2.87
C SER A 16 -9.01 4.76 -3.91
N SER A 17 -9.76 4.32 -4.92
CA SER A 17 -10.34 5.21 -5.91
C SER A 17 -11.47 6.08 -5.34
N PHE A 18 -12.30 5.53 -4.44
CA PHE A 18 -13.31 6.32 -3.70
C PHE A 18 -12.68 7.43 -2.84
N TYR A 19 -11.46 7.22 -2.34
CA TYR A 19 -10.72 8.22 -1.56
C TYR A 19 -9.78 9.08 -2.42
N CYS A 20 -9.94 9.06 -3.74
CA CYS A 20 -9.16 9.85 -4.70
C CYS A 20 -7.64 9.56 -4.69
N LEU A 21 -7.22 8.43 -4.13
CA LEU A 21 -5.80 8.03 -4.12
C LEU A 21 -5.39 7.39 -5.44
N ILE A 22 -6.31 6.73 -6.16
CA ILE A 22 -6.01 6.06 -7.43
C ILE A 22 -7.04 6.47 -8.47
N LEU A 23 -6.59 6.91 -9.64
CA LEU A 23 -7.46 7.32 -10.75
C LEU A 23 -8.38 6.17 -11.18
N PHE A 24 -9.66 6.46 -11.43
CA PHE A 24 -10.61 5.47 -11.98
C PHE A 24 -10.16 5.08 -13.40
N GLU A 25 -9.57 3.90 -13.53
CA GLU A 25 -9.64 3.08 -14.74
C GLU A 25 -10.60 1.90 -14.43
N TYR A 26 -11.88 2.19 -14.19
CA TYR A 26 -12.91 1.16 -14.09
C TYR A 26 -14.00 1.39 -15.14
N PRO A 27 -14.21 0.45 -16.10
CA PRO A 27 -13.48 -0.81 -16.30
C PRO A 27 -12.03 -0.60 -16.77
N LEU A 28 -11.13 -1.51 -16.34
CA LEU A 28 -9.71 -1.49 -16.69
C LEU A 28 -9.55 -1.51 -18.21
N GLY A 29 -8.95 -0.45 -18.77
CA GLY A 29 -8.68 -0.33 -20.21
C GLY A 29 -9.25 0.93 -20.86
N GLN A 30 -10.17 1.65 -20.22
CA GLN A 30 -10.60 2.98 -20.67
C GLN A 30 -10.05 4.06 -19.74
N GLN A 31 -9.08 4.84 -20.23
CA GLN A 31 -8.62 6.03 -19.55
C GLN A 31 -9.76 7.07 -19.52
N ARG A 32 -10.37 7.28 -18.35
CA ARG A 32 -11.20 8.47 -18.07
C ARG A 32 -10.54 9.35 -16.99
N PRO A 33 -9.31 9.84 -17.21
CA PRO A 33 -8.56 10.62 -16.22
C PRO A 33 -9.27 11.93 -15.86
N TYR A 34 -10.00 12.53 -16.81
CA TYR A 34 -10.69 13.80 -16.60
C TYR A 34 -11.80 13.71 -15.54
N PHE A 35 -12.68 12.71 -15.61
CA PHE A 35 -13.77 12.55 -14.63
C PHE A 35 -13.24 12.20 -13.24
N SER A 36 -12.18 11.40 -13.16
CA SER A 36 -11.52 11.05 -11.90
C SER A 36 -10.86 12.27 -11.25
N CYS A 37 -10.21 13.11 -12.06
CA CYS A 37 -9.56 14.34 -11.59
C CYS A 37 -10.59 15.36 -11.14
N LEU A 38 -11.67 15.56 -11.91
CA LEU A 38 -12.79 16.43 -11.53
C LEU A 38 -13.47 15.94 -10.24
N TYR A 39 -13.67 14.63 -10.09
CA TYR A 39 -14.18 14.05 -8.85
C TYR A 39 -13.25 14.32 -7.66
N GLY A 40 -11.94 14.08 -7.84
CA GLY A 40 -10.94 14.40 -6.82
C GLY A 40 -10.97 15.87 -6.42
N LEU A 41 -10.93 16.78 -7.40
CA LEU A 41 -10.97 18.22 -7.18
C LEU A 41 -12.27 18.67 -6.49
N THR A 42 -13.42 18.11 -6.86
CA THR A 42 -14.71 18.47 -6.24
C THR A 42 -14.79 17.99 -4.80
N VAL A 43 -14.44 16.72 -4.51
CA VAL A 43 -14.40 16.17 -3.14
C VAL A 43 -13.46 17.00 -2.27
N TRP A 44 -12.26 17.33 -2.76
CA TRP A 44 -11.31 18.13 -2.00
C TRP A 44 -11.73 19.58 -1.83
N SER A 45 -12.33 20.20 -2.84
CA SER A 45 -12.87 21.56 -2.73
C SER A 45 -13.95 21.61 -1.65
N ILE A 46 -14.80 20.59 -1.57
CA ILE A 46 -15.81 20.48 -0.51
C ILE A 46 -15.14 20.29 0.86
N ILE A 47 -14.13 19.44 0.98
CA ILE A 47 -13.39 19.23 2.24
C ILE A 47 -12.75 20.54 2.70
N VAL A 48 -11.97 21.19 1.83
CA VAL A 48 -11.29 22.47 2.12
C VAL A 48 -12.30 23.54 2.49
N TYR A 49 -13.39 23.68 1.75
CA TYR A 49 -14.42 24.67 2.05
C TYR A 49 -15.04 24.48 3.44
N ASN A 50 -15.26 23.22 3.86
CA ASN A 50 -15.84 22.93 5.17
C ASN A 50 -14.82 23.03 6.32
N THR A 51 -13.54 22.76 6.07
CA THR A 51 -12.48 22.83 7.10
C THR A 51 -11.88 24.22 7.25
N TYR A 52 -11.92 25.04 6.21
CA TYR A 52 -11.35 26.39 6.22
C TYR A 52 -11.85 27.30 7.36
N PRO A 53 -13.16 27.36 7.68
CA PRO A 53 -13.64 28.15 8.82
C PRO A 53 -13.10 27.64 10.16
N ILE A 54 -12.90 26.33 10.30
CA ILE A 54 -12.36 25.71 11.51
C ILE A 54 -10.90 26.14 11.71
N PHE A 55 -10.10 26.14 10.64
CA PHE A 55 -8.72 26.62 10.68
C PHE A 55 -8.61 28.11 11.02
N ILE A 56 -9.52 28.95 10.52
CA ILE A 56 -9.55 30.39 10.89
C ILE A 56 -9.78 30.56 12.39
N VAL A 57 -10.80 29.91 12.95
CA VAL A 57 -11.12 30.00 14.38
C VAL A 57 -9.95 29.49 15.23
N GLN A 58 -9.32 28.37 14.83
CA GLN A 58 -8.13 27.84 15.51
C GLN A 58 -6.94 28.80 15.49
N LEU A 59 -6.74 29.49 14.36
CA LEU A 59 -5.68 30.50 14.20
C LEU A 59 -5.94 31.72 15.10
N GLU A 60 -7.19 32.21 15.15
CA GLU A 60 -7.62 33.32 16.01
C GLU A 60 -7.46 32.99 17.51
N GLU A 61 -7.83 31.76 17.91
CA GLU A 61 -7.66 31.28 19.28
C GLU A 61 -6.21 30.88 19.64
N LYS A 62 -5.27 30.97 18.69
CA LYS A 62 -3.88 30.47 18.82
C LYS A 62 -3.80 29.00 19.27
N ARG A 63 -4.81 28.19 18.96
CA ARG A 63 -4.83 26.74 19.25
C ARG A 63 -4.39 25.98 17.99
N ILE A 64 -3.11 25.67 17.90
CA ILE A 64 -2.59 24.79 16.86
C ILE A 64 -2.74 23.35 17.36
N PHE A 65 -3.65 22.57 16.76
CA PHE A 65 -3.71 21.13 16.97
C PHE A 65 -2.75 20.44 16.02
N ILE A 66 -1.47 20.44 16.40
CA ILE A 66 -0.35 19.88 15.62
C ILE A 66 -0.69 18.50 15.02
N SER A 67 -1.42 17.65 15.76
CA SER A 67 -1.80 16.32 15.26
C SER A 67 -2.73 16.36 14.05
N HIS A 68 -3.79 17.17 14.07
CA HIS A 68 -4.79 17.18 12.99
C HIS A 68 -4.24 17.85 11.72
N ASP A 69 -3.51 18.94 11.88
CA ASP A 69 -2.93 19.69 10.76
C ASP A 69 -1.94 18.83 9.97
N ILE A 70 -1.11 18.06 10.67
CA ILE A 70 -0.18 17.10 10.06
C ILE A 70 -0.93 16.02 9.27
N HIS A 71 -2.05 15.49 9.77
CA HIS A 71 -2.80 14.45 9.07
C HIS A 71 -3.40 14.96 7.74
N TYR A 72 -3.90 16.20 7.73
CA TYR A 72 -4.38 16.85 6.51
C TYR A 72 -3.24 17.08 5.51
N LEU A 73 -2.09 17.58 5.95
CA LEU A 73 -0.93 17.77 5.08
C LEU A 73 -0.45 16.46 4.47
N ILE A 74 -0.32 15.39 5.27
CA ILE A 74 0.06 14.06 4.79
C ILE A 74 -0.96 13.52 3.77
N ALA A 75 -2.25 13.74 3.99
CA ALA A 75 -3.29 13.27 3.08
C ALA A 75 -3.22 14.00 1.72
N ILE A 76 -3.02 15.32 1.74
CA ILE A 76 -2.84 16.13 0.53
C ILE A 76 -1.59 15.66 -0.23
N SER A 77 -0.45 15.55 0.46
CA SER A 77 0.79 15.06 -0.15
C SER A 77 0.64 13.65 -0.72
N SER A 78 -0.03 12.74 -0.01
CA SER A 78 -0.26 11.36 -0.46
C SER A 78 -1.02 11.30 -1.79
N ILE A 79 -2.01 12.18 -1.98
CA ILE A 79 -2.79 12.24 -3.22
C ILE A 79 -1.99 12.84 -4.37
N PHE A 80 -1.23 13.90 -4.11
CA PHE A 80 -0.34 14.43 -5.15
C PHE A 80 0.71 13.38 -5.58
N ILE A 81 1.30 12.68 -4.61
CA ILE A 81 2.26 11.60 -4.88
C ILE A 81 1.58 10.48 -5.67
N SER A 82 0.37 10.08 -5.29
CA SER A 82 -0.32 8.98 -5.96
C SER A 82 -0.75 9.34 -7.38
N LEU A 83 -1.18 10.59 -7.63
CA LEU A 83 -1.47 11.11 -8.97
C LEU A 83 -0.21 11.17 -9.84
N TYR A 84 0.90 11.67 -9.28
CA TYR A 84 2.16 11.81 -10.02
C TYR A 84 2.79 10.44 -10.35
N ARG A 85 2.84 9.54 -9.36
CA ARG A 85 3.51 8.23 -9.47
C ARG A 85 2.59 7.11 -9.94
N TYR A 86 1.34 7.39 -10.30
CA TYR A 86 0.40 6.37 -10.78
C TYR A 86 0.97 5.56 -11.96
N LYS A 87 1.64 6.23 -12.91
CA LYS A 87 2.27 5.55 -14.06
C LYS A 87 3.38 4.58 -13.62
N GLU A 88 4.22 5.00 -12.68
CA GLU A 88 5.30 4.17 -12.13
C GLU A 88 4.74 2.96 -11.38
N LEU A 89 3.71 3.17 -10.54
CA LEU A 89 3.02 2.10 -9.84
C LEU A 89 2.45 1.07 -10.83
N LYS A 90 1.85 1.51 -11.94
CA LYS A 90 1.30 0.63 -12.97
C LYS A 90 2.38 -0.20 -13.66
N ILE A 91 3.53 0.39 -13.98
CA ILE A 91 4.67 -0.32 -14.57
C ILE A 91 5.19 -1.36 -13.57
N CYS A 92 5.40 -0.96 -12.31
CA CYS A 92 5.85 -1.86 -11.24
C CYS A 92 4.91 -3.07 -11.06
N LEU A 93 3.59 -2.85 -11.08
CA LEU A 93 2.61 -3.94 -10.98
C LEU A 93 2.66 -4.88 -12.19
N ARG A 94 2.91 -4.36 -13.39
CA ARG A 94 3.06 -5.17 -14.60
C ARG A 94 4.33 -6.01 -14.55
N GLU A 95 5.46 -5.42 -14.18
CA GLU A 95 6.72 -6.16 -13.99
C GLU A 95 6.57 -7.24 -12.93
N LEU A 96 5.92 -6.91 -11.81
CA LEU A 96 5.65 -7.87 -10.74
C LEU A 96 4.73 -9.01 -11.20
N SER A 97 3.77 -8.75 -12.10
CA SER A 97 2.98 -9.82 -12.71
C SER A 97 3.81 -10.74 -13.62
N VAL A 98 4.76 -10.20 -14.38
CA VAL A 98 5.64 -11.01 -15.23
C VAL A 98 6.55 -11.88 -14.39
N VAL A 99 7.16 -11.33 -13.33
CA VAL A 99 7.96 -12.09 -12.35
C VAL A 99 7.11 -13.17 -11.68
N ASN A 100 5.83 -12.90 -11.46
CA ASN A 100 4.93 -13.90 -10.92
C ASN A 100 4.71 -15.05 -11.88
N ASP A 101 4.44 -14.76 -13.16
CA ASP A 101 4.17 -15.77 -14.17
C ASP A 101 5.42 -16.66 -14.37
N THR A 102 6.63 -16.10 -14.30
CA THR A 102 7.87 -16.88 -14.35
C THR A 102 8.10 -17.73 -13.11
N LEU A 103 7.77 -17.23 -11.91
CA LEU A 103 7.84 -18.03 -10.69
C LEU A 103 6.83 -19.19 -10.70
N GLU A 104 5.64 -18.96 -11.24
CA GLU A 104 4.61 -20.00 -11.40
C GLU A 104 5.06 -21.09 -12.39
N THR A 105 5.69 -20.72 -13.52
CA THR A 105 6.24 -21.72 -14.46
C THR A 105 7.43 -22.49 -13.87
N LEU A 106 8.18 -21.89 -12.94
CA LEU A 106 9.23 -22.55 -12.14
C LEU A 106 8.66 -23.40 -10.98
N GLY A 107 7.33 -23.56 -10.88
CA GLY A 107 6.66 -24.40 -9.91
C GLY A 107 6.57 -23.80 -8.50
N ALA A 108 6.68 -22.48 -8.34
CA ALA A 108 6.43 -21.82 -7.05
C ALA A 108 4.92 -21.73 -6.76
N PRO A 109 4.47 -22.03 -5.52
CA PRO A 109 3.06 -21.97 -5.17
C PRO A 109 2.54 -20.52 -5.19
N ASN A 110 1.38 -20.32 -5.80
CA ASN A 110 0.72 -19.02 -5.90
C ASN A 110 -0.14 -18.72 -4.65
N GLU A 111 0.36 -17.87 -3.75
CA GLU A 111 -0.36 -17.47 -2.52
C GLU A 111 -1.40 -16.34 -2.72
N TYR A 112 -1.89 -16.14 -3.94
CA TYR A 112 -2.82 -15.05 -4.29
C TYR A 112 -4.08 -14.98 -3.42
N HIS A 113 -4.64 -16.13 -3.07
CA HIS A 113 -5.81 -16.21 -2.20
C HIS A 113 -5.54 -15.70 -0.79
N ARG A 114 -4.35 -16.01 -0.25
CA ARG A 114 -3.93 -15.58 1.08
C ARG A 114 -3.73 -14.06 1.13
N ILE A 115 -3.08 -13.51 0.10
CA ILE A 115 -2.87 -12.05 -0.04
C ILE A 115 -4.21 -11.33 -0.17
N ARG A 116 -5.12 -11.81 -1.04
CA ARG A 116 -6.45 -11.21 -1.21
C ARG A 116 -7.26 -11.21 0.08
N ASN A 117 -7.29 -12.34 0.80
CA ASN A 117 -8.03 -12.44 2.05
C ASN A 117 -7.42 -11.54 3.14
N TRP A 118 -6.09 -11.42 3.17
CA TRP A 118 -5.41 -10.50 4.08
C TRP A 118 -5.78 -9.03 3.79
N ILE A 119 -5.75 -8.62 2.51
CA ILE A 119 -6.16 -7.27 2.10
C ILE A 119 -7.60 -6.98 2.50
N ILE A 120 -8.54 -7.90 2.20
CA ILE A 120 -9.95 -7.74 2.56
C ILE A 120 -10.12 -7.60 4.07
N ARG A 121 -9.41 -8.41 4.87
CA ARG A 121 -9.46 -8.33 6.33
C ARG A 121 -8.97 -6.98 6.86
N VAL A 122 -7.90 -6.43 6.28
CA VAL A 122 -7.40 -5.10 6.65
C VAL A 122 -8.41 -4.02 6.28
N ILE A 123 -9.00 -4.08 5.08
CA ILE A 123 -10.03 -3.13 4.64
C ILE A 123 -11.24 -3.15 5.60
N ILE A 124 -11.74 -4.33 5.97
CA ILE A 124 -12.84 -4.46 6.94
C ILE A 124 -12.44 -3.85 8.29
N GLY A 125 -11.22 -4.12 8.77
CA GLY A 125 -10.71 -3.53 10.00
C GLY A 125 -10.67 -1.99 9.95
N CYS A 126 -10.24 -1.41 8.81
CA CYS A 126 -10.23 0.04 8.61
C CYS A 126 -11.65 0.62 8.67
N ILE A 127 -12.61 -0.03 8.02
CA ILE A 127 -14.01 0.40 8.03
C ILE A 127 -14.57 0.37 9.46
N VAL A 128 -14.38 -0.72 10.20
CA VAL A 128 -14.82 -0.85 11.59
C VAL A 128 -14.18 0.20 12.49
N PHE A 129 -12.89 0.46 12.33
CA PHE A 129 -12.16 1.48 13.09
C PHE A 129 -12.74 2.88 12.87
N VAL A 130 -13.01 3.26 11.62
CA VAL A 130 -13.62 4.56 11.28
C VAL A 130 -15.01 4.69 11.88
N PHE A 131 -15.84 3.64 11.80
CA PHE A 131 -17.16 3.67 12.41
C PHE A 131 -17.11 3.77 13.94
N TYR A 132 -16.21 3.02 14.57
CA TYR A 132 -16.00 3.09 16.00
C TYR A 132 -15.63 4.50 16.44
N ASP A 133 -14.68 5.13 15.75
CA ASP A 133 -14.21 6.47 16.11
C ASP A 133 -15.24 7.57 15.82
N MET A 134 -16.07 7.41 14.79
CA MET A 134 -17.21 8.29 14.59
C MET A 134 -18.21 8.20 15.75
N ILE A 135 -18.51 6.99 16.21
CA ILE A 135 -19.45 6.77 17.31
C ILE A 135 -18.91 7.41 18.58
N THR A 136 -17.64 7.19 18.92
CA THR A 136 -17.01 7.78 20.12
C THR A 136 -17.04 9.31 20.07
N THR A 137 -16.75 9.92 18.92
CA THR A 137 -16.80 11.37 18.76
C THR A 137 -18.21 11.94 18.90
N VAL A 138 -19.22 11.28 18.32
CA VAL A 138 -20.62 11.68 18.51
C VAL A 138 -21.04 11.58 19.97
N PHE A 139 -20.67 10.50 20.66
CA PHE A 139 -20.94 10.35 22.09
C PHE A 139 -20.23 11.41 22.94
N PHE A 140 -18.97 11.71 22.63
CA PHE A 140 -18.19 12.73 23.33
C PHE A 140 -18.83 14.12 23.19
N ILE A 141 -19.20 14.51 21.97
CA ILE A 141 -19.89 15.78 21.70
C ILE A 141 -21.21 15.84 22.45
N LYS A 142 -22.00 14.75 22.47
CA LYS A 142 -23.28 14.70 23.17
C LYS A 142 -23.15 14.82 24.69
N TYR A 143 -22.13 14.21 25.28
CA TYR A 143 -21.99 14.10 26.74
C TYR A 143 -21.24 15.28 27.37
N TYR A 144 -20.19 15.77 26.70
CA TYR A 144 -19.34 16.86 27.20
C TYR A 144 -19.66 18.22 26.55
N GLY A 145 -20.37 18.26 25.42
CA GLY A 145 -20.80 19.49 24.75
C GLY A 145 -22.02 20.12 25.42
N SER A 146 -21.82 20.74 26.58
CA SER A 146 -22.85 21.57 27.23
C SER A 146 -22.98 22.94 26.54
N SER A 147 -24.23 23.39 26.34
CA SER A 147 -24.72 24.76 26.00
C SER A 147 -25.17 25.12 24.57
N MET A 148 -25.12 24.22 23.58
CA MET A 148 -25.81 24.47 22.29
C MET A 148 -27.20 23.83 22.30
N ASP A 149 -28.20 24.68 22.07
CA ASP A 149 -29.62 24.41 22.22
C ASP A 149 -30.07 23.04 21.67
N SER A 150 -30.75 22.29 22.55
CA SER A 150 -30.98 20.84 22.48
C SER A 150 -31.81 20.31 21.31
N LYS A 151 -32.22 21.16 20.36
CA LYS A 151 -33.12 20.81 19.25
C LYS A 151 -32.44 20.65 17.89
N GLY A 152 -31.16 21.04 17.74
CA GLY A 152 -30.42 20.96 16.46
C GLY A 152 -29.36 19.84 16.37
N ILE A 153 -29.22 19.00 17.39
CA ILE A 153 -27.99 18.24 17.69
C ILE A 153 -27.68 17.08 16.71
N LEU A 154 -28.62 16.70 15.84
CA LEU A 154 -28.41 15.77 14.71
C LEU A 154 -28.50 16.48 13.37
N ASN A 155 -28.00 17.71 13.29
CA ASN A 155 -27.95 18.43 12.01
C ASN A 155 -27.06 17.66 11.03
N VAL A 156 -27.53 17.46 9.80
CA VAL A 156 -26.77 16.83 8.70
C VAL A 156 -25.37 17.46 8.57
N ARG A 157 -25.27 18.76 8.88
CA ARG A 157 -24.01 19.51 8.91
C ARG A 157 -22.99 18.98 9.92
N LEU A 158 -23.41 18.54 11.11
CA LEU A 158 -22.50 17.99 12.13
C LEU A 158 -21.96 16.63 11.70
N ILE A 159 -22.83 15.75 11.19
CA ILE A 159 -22.43 14.45 10.65
C ILE A 159 -21.44 14.64 9.50
N PHE A 160 -21.73 15.60 8.61
CA PHE A 160 -20.86 15.93 7.48
C PHE A 160 -19.49 16.49 7.93
N ASN A 161 -19.46 17.34 8.95
CA ASN A 161 -18.21 17.85 9.52
C ASN A 161 -17.37 16.72 10.13
N ILE A 162 -18.00 15.81 10.88
CA ILE A 162 -17.32 14.64 11.47
C ILE A 162 -16.72 13.77 10.36
N LEU A 163 -17.49 13.47 9.31
CA LEU A 163 -17.01 12.75 8.13
C LEU A 163 -15.80 13.44 7.47
N THR A 164 -15.84 14.77 7.39
CA THR A 164 -14.77 15.56 6.77
C THR A 164 -13.48 15.52 7.59
N VAL A 165 -13.56 15.45 8.92
CA VAL A 165 -12.40 15.31 9.83
C VAL A 165 -11.74 13.93 9.70
N TYR A 166 -12.53 12.88 9.46
CA TYR A 166 -12.02 11.51 9.34
C TYR A 166 -11.52 11.13 7.95
N TYR A 167 -11.90 11.89 6.93
CA TYR A 167 -11.49 11.62 5.56
C TYR A 167 -9.95 11.54 5.38
N PRO A 168 -9.13 12.51 5.88
CA PRO A 168 -7.67 12.44 5.78
C PRO A 168 -7.06 11.21 6.47
N LEU A 169 -7.63 10.78 7.59
CA LEU A 169 -7.16 9.60 8.31
C LEU A 169 -7.34 8.34 7.45
N CYS A 170 -8.50 8.20 6.80
CA CYS A 170 -8.77 7.10 5.87
C CYS A 170 -7.80 7.12 4.67
N VAL A 171 -7.57 8.31 4.09
CA VAL A 171 -6.61 8.50 2.99
C VAL A 171 -5.21 8.05 3.41
N ASN A 172 -4.75 8.44 4.59
CA ASN A 172 -3.42 8.07 5.08
C ASN A 172 -3.28 6.56 5.32
N ILE A 173 -4.28 5.93 5.94
CA ILE A 173 -4.29 4.48 6.17
C ILE A 173 -4.27 3.73 4.83
N LEU A 174 -5.09 4.15 3.86
CA LEU A 174 -5.13 3.51 2.54
C LEU A 174 -3.84 3.72 1.74
N SER A 175 -3.26 4.92 1.79
CA SER A 175 -1.97 5.24 1.18
C SER A 175 -0.86 4.33 1.74
N ALA A 176 -0.78 4.21 3.07
CA ALA A 176 0.15 3.30 3.74
C ALA A 176 -0.12 1.84 3.37
N LEU A 177 -1.38 1.43 3.23
CA LEU A 177 -1.77 0.08 2.85
C LEU A 177 -1.38 -0.27 1.42
N ILE A 178 -1.54 0.66 0.47
CA ILE A 178 -1.06 0.49 -0.92
C ILE A 178 0.46 0.31 -0.92
N CYS A 179 1.18 1.22 -0.25
CA CYS A 179 2.64 1.15 -0.18
C CYS A 179 3.10 -0.17 0.46
N GLY A 180 2.54 -0.52 1.62
CA GLY A 180 2.88 -1.73 2.36
C GLY A 180 2.54 -3.02 1.60
N THR A 181 1.43 -3.05 0.85
CA THR A 181 1.07 -4.23 0.03
C THR A 181 2.04 -4.41 -1.13
N VAL A 182 2.40 -3.33 -1.84
CA VAL A 182 3.38 -3.38 -2.93
C VAL A 182 4.73 -3.84 -2.41
N LEU A 183 5.24 -3.23 -1.32
CA LEU A 183 6.50 -3.61 -0.69
C LEU A 183 6.51 -5.07 -0.21
N ARG A 184 5.41 -5.53 0.40
CA ARG A 184 5.28 -6.92 0.83
C ARG A 184 5.29 -7.88 -0.35
N CYS A 185 4.61 -7.53 -1.44
CA CYS A 185 4.58 -8.37 -2.63
C CYS A 185 5.95 -8.43 -3.31
N THR A 186 6.64 -7.30 -3.47
CA THR A 186 7.99 -7.30 -4.05
C THR A 186 8.96 -8.07 -3.18
N SER A 187 9.00 -7.81 -1.87
CA SER A 187 9.87 -8.51 -0.91
C SER A 187 9.66 -10.03 -0.94
N SER A 188 8.41 -10.49 -0.88
CA SER A 188 8.09 -11.92 -0.93
C SER A 188 8.57 -12.57 -2.23
N ARG A 189 8.49 -11.87 -3.37
CA ARG A 189 8.92 -12.40 -4.67
C ARG A 189 10.43 -12.41 -4.80
N PHE A 190 11.13 -11.39 -4.30
CA PHE A 190 12.59 -11.40 -4.22
C PHE A 190 13.11 -12.58 -3.41
N HIS A 191 12.50 -12.88 -2.26
CA HIS A 191 12.89 -14.04 -1.46
C HIS A 191 12.71 -15.35 -2.23
N GLN A 192 11.58 -15.52 -2.92
CA GLN A 192 11.33 -16.73 -3.73
C GLN A 192 12.30 -16.87 -4.91
N VAL A 193 12.62 -15.76 -5.60
CA VAL A 193 13.62 -15.77 -6.67
C VAL A 193 14.98 -16.17 -6.10
N ASN A 194 15.37 -15.61 -4.95
CA ASN A 194 16.65 -15.92 -4.32
C ASN A 194 16.75 -17.40 -3.91
N ASP A 195 15.69 -17.95 -3.29
CA ASP A 195 15.66 -19.36 -2.89
C ASP A 195 15.79 -20.29 -4.11
N ARG A 196 15.11 -19.96 -5.21
CA ARG A 196 15.20 -20.73 -6.46
C ARG A 196 16.56 -20.63 -7.13
N LEU A 197 17.18 -19.44 -7.13
CA LEU A 197 18.54 -19.26 -7.61
C LEU A 197 19.55 -20.07 -6.79
N CYS A 198 19.37 -20.14 -5.46
CA CYS A 198 20.21 -20.99 -4.61
C CYS A 198 20.07 -22.48 -4.96
N VAL A 199 18.84 -22.98 -5.16
CA VAL A 199 18.62 -24.38 -5.56
C VAL A 199 19.25 -24.67 -6.93
N LEU A 200 19.00 -23.83 -7.93
CA LEU A 200 19.59 -23.99 -9.27
C LEU A 200 21.12 -23.93 -9.23
N TYR A 201 21.68 -23.03 -8.43
CA TYR A 201 23.13 -22.93 -8.27
C TYR A 201 23.73 -24.18 -7.64
N SER A 202 23.09 -24.71 -6.59
CA SER A 202 23.46 -25.98 -5.97
C SER A 202 23.38 -27.13 -6.96
N ASP A 203 22.28 -27.27 -7.71
CA ASP A 203 22.11 -28.34 -8.70
C ASP A 203 23.16 -28.27 -9.82
N ILE A 204 23.50 -27.07 -10.30
CA ILE A 204 24.55 -26.89 -11.32
C ILE A 204 25.92 -27.23 -10.74
N PHE A 205 26.23 -26.80 -9.51
CA PHE A 205 27.51 -27.11 -8.86
C PHE A 205 27.65 -28.59 -8.53
N GLU A 206 26.59 -29.24 -8.05
CA GLU A 206 26.58 -30.66 -7.71
C GLU A 206 26.71 -31.51 -8.97
N ASN A 207 25.98 -31.19 -10.04
CA ASN A 207 26.15 -31.86 -11.33
C ASN A 207 27.55 -31.64 -11.94
N ASN A 208 28.13 -30.44 -11.80
CA ASN A 208 29.49 -30.16 -12.24
C ASN A 208 30.55 -30.85 -11.36
N ALA A 209 30.30 -31.01 -10.06
CA ALA A 209 31.18 -31.75 -9.15
C ALA A 209 31.18 -33.24 -9.49
N VAL A 210 30.00 -33.84 -9.74
CA VAL A 210 29.87 -35.23 -10.20
C VAL A 210 30.55 -35.42 -11.57
N TYR A 211 30.40 -34.47 -12.49
CA TYR A 211 31.05 -34.52 -13.80
C TYR A 211 32.58 -34.31 -13.73
N ARG A 212 33.07 -33.38 -12.88
CA ARG A 212 34.52 -33.15 -12.63
C ARG A 212 35.16 -34.32 -11.88
N TYR A 213 34.48 -34.90 -10.90
CA TYR A 213 34.98 -36.06 -10.14
C TYR A 213 35.23 -37.26 -11.05
N ARG A 214 34.42 -37.41 -12.11
CA ARG A 214 34.60 -38.43 -13.14
C ARG A 214 35.73 -38.13 -14.12
N LYS A 215 36.22 -36.88 -14.20
CA LYS A 215 37.13 -36.44 -15.29
C LYS A 215 38.52 -35.97 -14.86
N GLN A 216 38.80 -35.48 -13.64
CA GLN A 216 40.21 -35.09 -13.34
C GLN A 216 40.64 -34.92 -11.87
N ASN A 217 41.80 -35.52 -11.62
CA ASN A 217 42.81 -35.41 -10.56
C ASN A 217 42.66 -34.38 -9.41
N LYS A 218 42.88 -34.94 -8.21
CA LYS A 218 42.85 -34.42 -6.82
C LYS A 218 43.50 -33.06 -6.48
N SER A 219 44.13 -32.33 -7.40
CA SER A 219 45.03 -31.21 -7.04
C SER A 219 44.45 -29.79 -7.14
N ILE A 220 43.25 -29.59 -7.70
CA ILE A 220 42.66 -28.23 -7.88
C ILE A 220 41.82 -27.78 -6.67
N LEU A 221 41.47 -28.72 -5.79
CA LEU A 221 40.49 -28.54 -4.69
C LEU A 221 40.94 -27.55 -3.60
N VAL A 222 42.25 -27.29 -3.48
CA VAL A 222 42.80 -26.41 -2.44
C VAL A 222 42.67 -24.92 -2.82
N ARG A 223 42.49 -24.58 -4.10
CA ARG A 223 42.48 -23.16 -4.55
C ARG A 223 41.10 -22.49 -4.53
N GLU A 224 40.00 -23.25 -4.62
CA GLU A 224 38.63 -22.68 -4.61
C GLU A 224 38.08 -22.45 -3.18
N CYS A 225 38.64 -23.07 -2.15
CA CYS A 225 38.17 -22.89 -0.76
C CYS A 225 38.52 -21.49 -0.20
N ILE A 226 39.58 -20.87 -0.72
CA ILE A 226 40.03 -19.54 -0.29
C ILE A 226 39.10 -18.45 -0.85
N THR A 227 38.61 -18.59 -2.09
CA THR A 227 37.67 -17.63 -2.72
C THR A 227 36.23 -17.72 -2.20
N ALA A 228 35.83 -18.84 -1.60
CA ALA A 228 34.51 -18.98 -0.98
C ALA A 228 34.38 -18.20 0.35
N LYS A 229 35.50 -17.96 1.04
CA LYS A 229 35.50 -17.27 2.34
C LYS A 229 35.33 -15.75 2.19
N ASP A 230 35.90 -15.17 1.15
CA ASP A 230 35.78 -13.73 0.85
C ASP A 230 34.40 -13.34 0.28
N ARG A 231 33.71 -14.27 -0.40
CA ARG A 231 32.35 -14.03 -0.94
C ARG A 231 31.25 -13.95 0.14
N LYS A 232 31.48 -14.51 1.32
CA LYS A 232 30.56 -14.29 2.47
C LYS A 232 30.62 -12.85 2.97
N GLN A 233 31.72 -12.14 2.74
CA GLN A 233 31.87 -10.75 3.17
C GLN A 233 31.17 -9.78 2.21
N SER A 234 31.14 -10.09 0.90
CA SER A 234 30.40 -9.30 -0.09
C SER A 234 28.87 -9.46 0.02
N THR A 235 28.37 -10.45 0.76
CA THR A 235 26.92 -10.63 0.99
C THR A 235 26.37 -9.67 2.05
N TRP A 236 27.21 -9.14 2.94
CA TRP A 236 26.80 -8.18 3.97
C TRP A 236 26.75 -6.73 3.48
N ILE A 237 27.39 -6.42 2.34
CA ILE A 237 27.46 -5.05 1.79
C ILE A 237 26.21 -4.72 0.94
N LEU A 238 25.30 -5.68 0.74
CA LEU A 238 24.13 -5.56 -0.15
C LEU A 238 22.77 -5.75 0.55
N MET A 239 22.74 -5.76 1.89
CA MET A 239 21.52 -5.51 2.69
C MET A 239 21.30 -4.00 2.84
#